data_AF-A0A3C0A5B1-F1
#
_entry.id   AF-A0A3C0A5B1-F1
#
_cell.length_a   1.000
_cell.length_b   1.000
_cell.length_c   1.000
_cell.angle_alpha   90.00
_cell.angle_beta   90.00
_cell.angle_gamma   90.00
#
_symmetry.space_group_name_H-M   'P 1'
#
loop_
_entity.id
_entity.type
_entity.pdbx_description
1 polymer ?
#
loop_
_entity_poly.entity_id
_entity_poly.type
_entity_poly.pdbx_seq_one_letter_code
_entity_poly.pdbx_strand_id
1 'polypeptide(L)'
;MKQYHDLIKHVVENGTQKHDRTGTGTKSVFGHQMRFDLSKGFPMVTTKKLHLKSIVYELLWFLNGDTNVGYLQENGVRIWNEWADEKGDLGPVYGHQWRNWNSEEVDQISDIIQTLKTNPDSRRMLVSAWNPSVMPDSSKTFSENVANGKAALPPCHAFFQFYVA
;
A
#
# COMPACT_ATOMS: atom_id res chain seq x y z
N MET A 1 17.88 -5.44 -9.71
CA MET A 1 17.73 -4.22 -8.88
C MET A 1 18.43 -2.97 -9.42
N LYS A 2 19.05 -3.02 -10.61
CA LYS A 2 19.63 -1.83 -11.25
C LYS A 2 18.59 -0.70 -11.36
N GLN A 3 17.35 -1.04 -11.71
CA GLN A 3 16.21 -0.14 -11.81
C GLN A 3 15.99 0.70 -10.54
N TYR A 4 16.06 0.08 -9.36
CA TYR A 4 15.92 0.76 -8.07
C TYR A 4 17.07 1.75 -7.81
N HIS A 5 18.30 1.36 -8.14
CA HIS A 5 19.47 2.24 -7.99
C HIS A 5 19.47 3.38 -9.01
N ASP A 6 19.05 3.12 -10.25
CA ASP A 6 18.88 4.14 -11.28
C ASP A 6 17.86 5.20 -10.82
N LEU A 7 16.75 4.79 -10.21
CA LEU A 7 15.77 5.71 -9.63
C LEU A 7 16.37 6.54 -8.49
N ILE A 8 17.06 5.92 -7.52
CA ILE A 8 17.71 6.68 -6.43
C ILE A 8 18.68 7.72 -7.00
N LYS A 9 19.54 7.31 -7.95
CA LYS A 9 20.49 8.19 -8.60
C LYS A 9 19.77 9.36 -9.29
N HIS A 10 18.71 9.07 -10.06
CA HIS A 10 17.91 10.09 -10.73
C HIS A 10 17.31 11.11 -9.75
N VAL A 11 16.76 10.66 -8.63
CA VAL A 11 16.21 11.55 -7.58
C VAL A 11 17.29 12.42 -6.94
N VAL A 12 18.46 11.87 -6.66
CA VAL A 12 19.57 12.62 -6.04
C VAL A 12 20.11 13.68 -6.99
N GLU A 13 20.31 13.34 -8.26
CA GLU A 13 20.91 14.21 -9.27
C GLU A 13 19.93 15.26 -9.81
N ASN A 14 18.66 14.91 -10.02
CA ASN A 14 17.69 15.74 -10.74
C ASN A 14 16.49 16.18 -9.88
N GLY A 15 16.38 15.70 -8.65
CA GLY A 15 15.26 16.01 -7.77
C GLY A 15 15.25 17.46 -7.31
N THR A 16 14.06 18.05 -7.27
CA THR A 16 13.83 19.39 -6.72
C THR A 16 13.61 19.31 -5.21
N GLN A 17 14.16 20.27 -4.46
CA GLN A 17 13.93 20.37 -3.01
C GLN A 17 12.45 20.70 -2.74
N LYS A 18 11.80 19.94 -1.86
CA LYS A 18 10.41 20.16 -1.44
C LYS A 18 10.26 19.98 0.06
N HIS A 19 9.42 20.80 0.67
CA HIS A 19 8.94 20.57 2.03
C HIS A 19 7.92 19.43 2.05
N ASP A 20 7.84 18.71 3.16
CA ASP A 20 6.90 17.62 3.40
C ASP A 20 6.17 17.83 4.73
N ARG A 21 5.09 17.07 4.96
CA ARG A 21 4.23 17.20 6.15
C ARG A 21 4.96 16.97 7.47
N THR A 22 6.05 16.19 7.47
CA THR A 22 6.82 15.91 8.69
C THR A 22 7.83 17.02 9.04
N GLY A 23 8.06 17.97 8.14
CA GLY A 23 9.05 19.04 8.31
C GLY A 23 10.50 18.61 8.05
N THR A 24 10.74 17.40 7.55
CA THR A 24 12.08 16.85 7.29
C THR A 24 12.70 17.45 6.02
N GLY A 25 11.89 17.68 4.98
CA GLY A 25 12.33 18.07 3.65
C GLY A 25 12.75 16.87 2.79
N THR A 26 12.57 17.01 1.48
CA THR A 26 12.81 15.93 0.50
C THR A 26 13.46 16.47 -0.77
N LYS A 27 14.20 15.62 -1.49
CA LYS A 27 14.42 15.77 -2.94
C LYS A 27 13.38 14.92 -3.68
N SER A 28 12.68 15.51 -4.63
CA SER A 28 11.52 14.89 -5.27
C SER A 28 11.56 15.01 -6.79
N VAL A 29 11.12 13.93 -7.45
CA VAL A 29 10.75 13.89 -8.88
C VAL A 29 9.29 13.44 -8.98
N PHE A 30 8.60 13.80 -10.04
CA PHE A 30 7.20 13.41 -10.27
C PHE A 30 7.07 12.58 -11.54
N GLY A 31 6.46 11.39 -11.42
CA GLY A 31 6.33 10.43 -12.50
C GLY A 31 7.62 9.63 -12.74
N HIS A 32 7.62 8.36 -12.37
CA HIS A 32 8.70 7.43 -12.69
C HIS A 32 8.15 6.02 -12.84
N GLN A 33 8.76 5.22 -13.70
CA GLN A 33 8.33 3.84 -13.94
C GLN A 33 9.52 2.89 -13.94
N MET A 34 9.40 1.79 -13.22
CA MET A 34 10.33 0.66 -13.25
C MET A 34 9.61 -0.58 -13.78
N ARG A 35 10.37 -1.49 -14.38
CA ARG A 35 9.89 -2.80 -14.82
C ARG A 35 10.81 -3.89 -14.27
N PHE A 36 10.21 -4.98 -13.80
CA PHE A 36 10.91 -6.14 -13.26
C PHE A 36 10.36 -7.40 -13.95
N ASP A 37 11.23 -8.13 -14.65
CA ASP A 37 10.88 -9.44 -15.20
C ASP A 37 10.98 -10.49 -14.09
N LEU A 38 9.82 -10.93 -13.60
CA LEU A 38 9.72 -11.88 -12.49
C LEU A 38 10.20 -13.28 -12.87
N SER A 39 10.32 -13.62 -14.16
CA SER A 39 10.91 -14.89 -14.61
C SER A 39 12.41 -14.97 -14.36
N LYS A 40 13.07 -13.82 -14.19
CA LYS A 40 14.51 -13.71 -13.89
C LYS A 40 14.83 -13.77 -12.40
N GLY A 41 13.81 -13.75 -11.54
CA GLY A 41 13.97 -13.85 -10.09
C GLY A 41 13.11 -12.82 -9.34
N PHE A 42 13.15 -12.94 -8.01
CA PHE A 42 12.36 -12.09 -7.12
C PHE A 42 13.05 -10.71 -6.91
N PRO A 43 12.40 -9.57 -7.20
CA PRO A 43 13.03 -8.25 -7.22
C PRO A 43 13.21 -7.65 -5.81
N MET A 44 13.91 -8.37 -4.93
CA MET A 44 14.28 -7.88 -3.60
C MET A 44 15.55 -7.04 -3.69
N VAL A 45 15.56 -5.88 -3.03
CA VAL A 45 16.78 -5.08 -2.89
C VAL A 45 17.85 -5.92 -2.19
N THR A 46 19.01 -6.08 -2.80
CA THR A 46 20.13 -6.90 -2.27
C THR A 46 21.27 -6.08 -1.69
N THR A 47 21.32 -4.78 -2.00
CA THR A 47 22.36 -3.85 -1.51
C THR A 47 22.13 -3.35 -0.09
N LYS A 48 20.99 -3.71 0.52
CA LYS A 48 20.73 -3.61 1.95
C LYS A 48 19.84 -4.78 2.37
N LYS A 49 20.02 -5.28 3.59
CA LYS A 49 19.15 -6.33 4.14
C LYS A 49 17.73 -5.77 4.35
N LEU A 50 16.73 -6.45 3.82
CA LEU A 50 15.32 -6.13 4.07
C LEU A 50 14.76 -6.99 5.20
N HIS A 51 13.81 -6.43 5.95
CA HIS A 51 13.06 -7.17 6.96
C HIS A 51 11.88 -7.91 6.31
N LEU A 52 12.19 -8.99 5.58
CA LEU A 52 11.22 -9.74 4.77
C LEU A 52 10.00 -10.22 5.58
N LYS A 53 10.19 -10.56 6.85
CA LYS A 53 9.12 -10.95 7.76
C LYS A 53 7.97 -9.93 7.75
N SER A 54 8.29 -8.64 7.92
CA SER A 54 7.28 -7.58 7.92
C SER A 54 6.53 -7.48 6.61
N ILE A 55 7.24 -7.58 5.48
CA ILE A 55 6.64 -7.48 4.14
C ILE A 55 5.62 -8.61 3.91
N VAL A 56 5.98 -9.84 4.30
CA VAL A 56 5.10 -11.01 4.11
C VAL A 56 3.85 -10.90 5.00
N TYR A 57 4.03 -10.61 6.29
CA TYR A 57 2.90 -10.51 7.22
C TYR A 57 1.98 -9.33 6.91
N GLU A 58 2.52 -8.20 6.43
CA GLU A 58 1.70 -7.08 5.95
C GLU A 58 0.83 -7.48 4.76
N LEU A 59 1.40 -8.19 3.78
CA LEU A 59 0.61 -8.67 2.63
C LEU A 59 -0.48 -9.66 3.05
N LEU A 60 -0.17 -10.59 3.96
CA LEU A 60 -1.15 -11.53 4.50
C LEU A 60 -2.27 -10.81 5.26
N TRP A 61 -1.92 -9.78 6.04
CA TRP A 61 -2.86 -8.93 6.76
C TRP A 61 -3.79 -8.15 5.82
N PHE A 62 -3.25 -7.53 4.75
CA PHE A 62 -4.06 -6.90 3.70
C PHE A 62 -5.01 -7.91 3.05
N LEU A 63 -4.50 -9.08 2.68
CA LEU A 63 -5.30 -10.14 2.07
C LEU A 63 -6.36 -10.69 3.02
N ASN A 64 -6.15 -10.64 4.34
CA ASN A 64 -7.18 -11.01 5.32
C ASN A 64 -8.30 -9.96 5.44
N GLY A 65 -8.13 -8.77 4.86
CA GLY A 65 -9.07 -7.67 5.00
C GLY A 65 -8.96 -6.91 6.33
N ASP A 66 -7.94 -7.24 7.13
CA ASP A 66 -7.75 -6.69 8.46
C ASP A 66 -7.18 -5.26 8.39
N THR A 67 -7.53 -4.46 9.41
CA THR A 67 -7.12 -3.07 9.56
C THR A 67 -6.69 -2.73 11.00
N ASN A 68 -6.67 -3.72 11.90
CA ASN A 68 -6.11 -3.60 13.23
C ASN A 68 -4.68 -4.17 13.28
N VAL A 69 -3.77 -3.51 14.01
CA VAL A 69 -2.36 -3.94 14.09
C VAL A 69 -2.12 -5.17 14.96
N GLY A 70 -3.13 -5.69 15.67
CA GLY A 70 -3.01 -6.85 16.57
C GLY A 70 -2.35 -8.06 15.91
N TYR A 71 -2.84 -8.50 14.74
CA TYR A 71 -2.25 -9.59 13.97
C TYR A 71 -0.77 -9.35 13.64
N LEU A 72 -0.42 -8.12 13.25
CA LEU A 72 0.96 -7.75 12.93
C LEU A 72 1.84 -7.85 14.19
N GLN A 73 1.36 -7.32 15.32
CA GLN A 73 2.08 -7.30 16.58
C GLN A 73 2.32 -8.71 17.15
N GLU A 74 1.30 -9.58 17.10
CA GLU A 74 1.41 -11.01 17.46
C GLU A 74 2.50 -11.71 16.65
N ASN A 75 2.67 -11.32 15.38
CA ASN A 75 3.72 -11.83 14.49
C ASN A 75 5.04 -11.03 14.57
N GLY A 76 5.20 -10.15 15.57
CA GLY A 76 6.41 -9.37 15.80
C GLY A 76 6.68 -8.31 14.73
N VAL A 77 5.62 -7.82 14.06
CA VAL A 77 5.67 -6.76 13.06
C VAL A 77 5.05 -5.50 13.66
N ARG A 78 5.78 -4.39 13.60
CA ARG A 78 5.40 -3.11 14.24
C ARG A 78 5.36 -1.93 13.28
N ILE A 79 5.46 -2.19 11.97
CA ILE A 79 5.63 -1.15 10.95
C ILE A 79 4.42 -0.21 10.82
N TRP A 80 3.28 -0.52 11.43
CA TRP A 80 2.05 0.27 11.39
C TRP A 80 1.70 0.93 12.74
N ASN A 81 2.50 0.69 13.79
CA ASN A 81 2.14 1.06 15.16
C ASN A 81 1.96 2.57 15.35
N GLU A 82 2.76 3.37 14.65
CA GLU A 82 2.78 4.83 14.79
C GLU A 82 1.52 5.53 14.25
N TRP A 83 0.68 4.81 13.49
CA TRP A 83 -0.54 5.35 12.89
C TRP A 83 -1.83 4.78 13.48
N ALA A 84 -1.71 3.71 14.26
CA ALA A 84 -2.86 3.08 14.89
C ALA A 84 -3.37 3.92 16.07
N ASP A 85 -4.68 3.85 16.33
CA ASP A 85 -5.25 4.43 17.54
C ASP A 85 -4.91 3.59 18.80
N GLU A 86 -5.45 3.98 19.95
CA GLU A 86 -5.20 3.29 21.23
C GLU A 86 -5.69 1.83 21.26
N LYS A 87 -6.61 1.46 20.36
CA LYS A 87 -7.13 0.09 20.21
C LYS A 87 -6.41 -0.69 19.12
N GLY A 88 -5.48 -0.06 18.42
CA GLY A 88 -4.75 -0.66 17.32
C GLY A 88 -5.41 -0.48 15.95
N ASP A 89 -6.49 0.30 15.84
CA ASP A 89 -7.24 0.45 14.60
C ASP A 89 -6.63 1.52 13.69
N LEU A 90 -6.63 1.26 12.37
CA LEU A 90 -6.18 2.19 11.33
C LEU A 90 -7.34 2.76 10.50
N GLY A 91 -8.58 2.42 10.85
CA GLY A 91 -9.74 2.70 10.01
C GLY A 91 -9.71 1.90 8.70
N PRO A 92 -10.54 2.25 7.70
CA PRO A 92 -10.71 1.47 6.48
C PRO A 92 -9.54 1.64 5.48
N VAL A 93 -8.33 1.25 5.87
CA VAL A 93 -7.13 1.18 5.02
C VAL A 93 -7.15 -0.06 4.10
N TYR A 94 -6.12 -0.20 3.27
CA TYR A 94 -5.94 -1.20 2.20
C TYR A 94 -6.75 -2.49 2.33
N GLY A 95 -6.56 -3.29 3.39
CA GLY A 95 -7.23 -4.59 3.55
C GLY A 95 -8.76 -4.48 3.46
N HIS A 96 -9.34 -3.51 4.17
CA HIS A 96 -10.78 -3.23 4.10
C HIS A 96 -11.21 -2.83 2.68
N GLN A 97 -10.45 -1.96 2.00
CA GLN A 97 -10.78 -1.58 0.61
C GLN A 97 -10.67 -2.77 -0.35
N TRP A 98 -9.68 -3.65 -0.15
CA TRP A 98 -9.42 -4.78 -1.04
C TRP A 98 -10.45 -5.90 -0.89
N ARG A 99 -10.93 -6.15 0.34
CA ARG A 99 -11.76 -7.32 0.66
C ARG A 99 -13.21 -7.00 0.98
N ASN A 100 -13.54 -5.76 1.35
CA ASN A 100 -14.88 -5.36 1.75
C ASN A 100 -15.13 -3.85 1.55
N TRP A 101 -14.99 -3.36 0.32
CA TRP A 101 -15.11 -1.94 0.01
C TRP A 101 -16.46 -1.37 0.49
N ASN A 102 -16.42 -0.28 1.27
CA ASN A 102 -17.57 0.38 1.92
C ASN A 102 -18.42 -0.51 2.85
N SER A 103 -17.97 -1.71 3.22
CA SER A 103 -18.84 -2.73 3.83
C SER A 103 -20.02 -3.15 2.93
N GLU A 104 -19.85 -3.03 1.61
CA GLU A 104 -20.87 -3.38 0.61
C GLU A 104 -20.61 -4.77 -0.01
N GLU A 105 -19.80 -5.61 0.66
CA GLU A 105 -19.41 -6.96 0.22
C GLU A 105 -18.69 -7.00 -1.13
N VAL A 106 -18.08 -5.88 -1.53
CA VAL A 106 -17.25 -5.79 -2.73
C VAL A 106 -15.83 -6.28 -2.41
N ASP A 107 -15.56 -7.54 -2.74
CA ASP A 107 -14.26 -8.20 -2.60
C ASP A 107 -13.48 -8.19 -3.92
N GLN A 108 -12.73 -7.09 -4.12
CA GLN A 108 -11.95 -6.86 -5.33
C GLN A 108 -10.90 -7.94 -5.58
N ILE A 109 -10.34 -8.57 -4.54
CA ILE A 109 -9.33 -9.63 -4.71
C ILE A 109 -9.97 -10.90 -5.27
N SER A 110 -11.11 -11.30 -4.72
CA SER A 110 -11.86 -12.47 -5.21
C SER A 110 -12.33 -12.27 -6.65
N ASP A 111 -12.87 -11.09 -6.96
CA ASP A 111 -13.31 -10.72 -8.31
C ASP A 111 -12.18 -10.81 -9.34
N ILE A 112 -10.98 -10.36 -8.96
CA ILE A 112 -9.80 -10.42 -9.83
C ILE A 112 -9.32 -11.84 -10.05
N ILE A 113 -9.25 -12.65 -8.98
CA ILE A 113 -8.87 -14.07 -9.11
C ILE A 113 -9.85 -14.80 -10.02
N GLN A 114 -11.15 -14.51 -9.90
CA GLN A 114 -12.17 -15.10 -10.75
C GLN A 114 -12.02 -14.63 -12.21
N THR A 115 -11.78 -13.34 -12.42
CA THR A 115 -11.58 -12.78 -13.77
C THR A 115 -10.34 -13.36 -14.44
N LEU A 116 -9.22 -13.47 -13.73
CA LEU A 116 -8.00 -14.10 -14.24
C LEU A 116 -8.22 -15.54 -14.73
N LYS A 117 -9.10 -16.30 -14.06
CA LYS A 117 -9.42 -17.68 -14.41
C LYS A 117 -10.39 -17.81 -15.57
N THR A 118 -11.32 -16.87 -15.71
CA THR A 118 -12.50 -17.01 -16.60
C THR A 118 -12.50 -16.07 -17.79
N ASN A 119 -11.81 -14.93 -17.70
CA ASN A 119 -11.70 -13.93 -18.75
C ASN A 119 -10.33 -13.21 -18.67
N PRO A 120 -9.23 -13.92 -18.96
CA PRO A 120 -7.86 -13.39 -18.82
C PRO A 120 -7.56 -12.21 -19.75
N ASP A 121 -8.29 -12.06 -20.86
CA ASP A 121 -8.14 -10.94 -21.80
C ASP A 121 -8.83 -9.65 -21.30
N SER A 122 -9.52 -9.72 -20.16
CA SER A 122 -10.19 -8.57 -19.56
C SER A 122 -9.20 -7.43 -19.28
N ARG A 123 -9.47 -6.26 -19.87
CA ARG A 123 -8.71 -5.03 -19.61
C ARG A 123 -9.18 -4.30 -18.35
N ARG A 124 -10.06 -4.93 -17.56
CA ARG A 124 -10.72 -4.34 -16.37
C ARG A 124 -10.32 -5.04 -15.08
N MET A 125 -9.22 -5.78 -15.07
CA MET A 125 -8.70 -6.45 -13.87
C MET A 125 -7.97 -5.43 -12.97
N LEU A 126 -8.74 -4.65 -12.22
CA LEU A 126 -8.29 -3.54 -11.38
C LEU A 126 -8.59 -3.79 -9.90
N VAL A 127 -7.70 -3.31 -9.03
CA VAL A 127 -7.97 -3.15 -7.59
C VAL A 127 -7.61 -1.73 -7.19
N SER A 128 -8.53 -1.06 -6.49
CA SER A 128 -8.32 0.26 -5.93
C SER A 128 -8.31 0.22 -4.40
N ALA A 129 -7.37 0.92 -3.79
CA ALA A 129 -7.42 1.32 -2.38
C ALA A 129 -7.87 2.78 -2.22
N TRP A 130 -7.92 3.55 -3.31
CA TRP A 130 -8.28 4.97 -3.29
C TRP A 130 -9.79 5.16 -3.23
N ASN A 131 -10.31 5.30 -2.00
CA ASN A 131 -11.73 5.55 -1.73
C ASN A 131 -11.95 6.96 -1.16
N PRO A 132 -12.45 7.93 -1.96
CA PRO A 132 -12.70 9.29 -1.51
C PRO A 132 -13.61 9.41 -0.28
N SER A 133 -14.52 8.46 -0.05
CA SER A 133 -15.50 8.54 1.05
C SER A 133 -14.86 8.38 2.43
N VAL A 134 -13.68 7.77 2.51
CA VAL A 134 -12.98 7.46 3.78
C VAL A 134 -11.61 8.13 3.90
N MET A 135 -11.29 9.07 3.01
CA MET A 135 -10.00 9.78 3.09
C MET A 135 -9.85 10.56 4.40
N PRO A 136 -8.65 10.55 5.02
CA PRO A 136 -8.38 11.34 6.21
C PRO A 136 -8.41 12.83 5.93
N ASP A 137 -8.77 13.59 6.97
CA ASP A 137 -8.53 15.01 7.06
C ASP A 137 -7.10 15.24 7.59
N SER A 138 -6.27 15.93 6.81
CA SER A 138 -4.88 16.23 7.16
C SER A 138 -4.72 17.18 8.35
N SER A 139 -5.80 17.86 8.76
CA SER A 139 -5.81 18.72 9.95
C SER A 139 -6.07 17.96 11.25
N LYS A 140 -6.49 16.68 11.17
CA LYS A 140 -6.80 15.82 12.31
C LYS A 140 -5.68 14.83 12.58
N THR A 141 -5.59 14.37 13.83
CA THR A 141 -4.72 13.27 14.22
C THR A 141 -5.15 11.94 13.57
N PHE A 142 -4.28 10.93 13.60
CA PHE A 142 -4.62 9.60 13.09
C PHE A 142 -5.81 9.00 13.85
N SER A 143 -5.77 9.02 15.19
CA SER A 143 -6.85 8.51 16.04
C SER A 143 -8.18 9.23 15.81
N GLU A 144 -8.18 10.55 15.61
CA GLU A 144 -9.41 11.29 15.29
C GLU A 144 -9.97 10.91 13.91
N ASN A 145 -9.12 10.66 12.92
CA ASN A 145 -9.58 10.16 11.62
C ASN A 145 -10.24 8.79 11.77
N VAL A 146 -9.59 7.86 12.48
CA VAL A 146 -10.12 6.52 12.77
C VAL A 146 -11.45 6.59 13.51
N ALA A 147 -11.55 7.40 14.56
CA ALA A 147 -12.79 7.60 15.32
C ALA A 147 -13.94 8.19 14.48
N ASN A 148 -13.62 8.91 13.39
CA ASN A 148 -14.59 9.45 12.43
C ASN A 148 -14.88 8.51 11.25
N GLY A 149 -14.47 7.23 11.33
CA GLY A 149 -14.67 6.25 10.26
C GLY A 149 -13.81 6.53 9.02
N LYS A 150 -12.74 7.31 9.14
CA LYS A 150 -11.77 7.60 8.06
C LYS A 150 -10.53 6.73 8.24
N ALA A 151 -9.82 6.50 7.14
CA ALA A 151 -8.51 5.86 7.20
C ALA A 151 -7.53 6.75 7.96
N ALA A 152 -6.63 6.16 8.74
CA ALA A 152 -5.58 6.89 9.46
C ALA A 152 -4.67 7.69 8.50
N LEU A 153 -4.42 7.14 7.31
CA LEU A 153 -3.59 7.74 6.27
C LEU A 153 -4.19 7.48 4.88
N PRO A 154 -3.94 8.34 3.89
CA PRO A 154 -4.28 8.04 2.51
C PRO A 154 -3.41 6.89 1.98
N PRO A 155 -3.91 6.06 1.04
CA PRO A 155 -3.17 4.93 0.51
C PRO A 155 -2.02 5.39 -0.38
N CYS A 156 -0.81 4.91 -0.12
CA CYS A 156 0.38 5.17 -0.94
C CYS A 156 0.35 4.32 -2.23
N HIS A 157 0.09 3.02 -2.11
CA HIS A 157 -0.15 2.11 -3.23
C HIS A 157 -1.65 2.07 -3.54
N ALA A 158 -2.10 3.14 -4.20
CA ALA A 158 -3.51 3.48 -4.39
C ALA A 158 -4.27 2.57 -5.38
N PHE A 159 -3.60 2.02 -6.38
CA PHE A 159 -4.23 1.32 -7.50
C PHE A 159 -3.27 0.36 -8.17
N PHE A 160 -3.76 -0.81 -8.59
CA PHE A 160 -3.01 -1.75 -9.42
C PHE A 160 -3.91 -2.50 -10.41
N GLN A 161 -3.29 -2.99 -11.48
CA GLN A 161 -3.93 -3.67 -12.59
C GLN A 161 -3.19 -4.96 -12.93
N PHE A 162 -3.94 -6.02 -13.23
CA PHE A 162 -3.41 -7.27 -13.77
C PHE A 162 -3.58 -7.34 -15.30
N TYR A 163 -2.77 -8.19 -15.92
CA TYR A 163 -2.71 -8.39 -17.36
C TYR A 163 -2.20 -9.80 -17.69
N VAL A 164 -2.73 -10.40 -18.75
CA VAL A 164 -2.30 -11.71 -19.30
C VAL A 164 -2.04 -11.54 -20.80
N ALA A 165 -0.95 -12.12 -21.30
CA ALA A 165 -0.56 -12.16 -22.71
C ALA A 165 0.32 -13.37 -23.03
#